data_AF-A0A388PCB9-F1
#
_entry.id   AF-A0A388PCB9-F1
#
_cell.length_a   1.000
_cell.length_b   1.000
_cell.length_c   1.000
_cell.angle_alpha   90.00
_cell.angle_beta   90.00
_cell.angle_gamma   90.00
#
_symmetry.space_group_name_H-M   'P 1'
#
loop_
_entity.id
_entity.type
_entity.pdbx_description
1 polymer ?
#
loop_
_entity_poly.entity_id
_entity_poly.type
_entity_poly.pdbx_seq_one_letter_code
_entity_poly.pdbx_strand_id
1 'polypeptide(L)'
;MRPLFLLAWSACTSVLCAQTPVTHDVVVYGDSAAAVAAAIQAKRQGLDVVLVNSTDFLGGMTCSGLSASDIFHREAVGGVARELYGRIGQHYGKAYVDYFEPHVAQAAMDGMVKDAGVKVFLNEQLDRSAGGVSKEGTQLKSFRTLSGKVFVAKVFIDASYVGDLMAAAGVSYAVGREPNTLFTETLNGAQRGDNKPRKHYTQKDKDHFIKDVDPYVKAGDPASGLLPFVFAEDPVTGEGDRRIQAYNYRLCVTTDPANRLPFTKPEGYRELDHEMLLRNLEAGDVRFPALLHKLPNGKPTGTPCMPWARTMWAPTGPTRSRLRDAAENRASPRALYSRPPLDAREPSPRPSGDPHAGRRLWTLQRRVPDPRWLLAHDLYSRGPAPPRGLCHDRAGL
;
A
#
# COMPACT_ATOMS: atom_id res chain seq x y z
N MET A 1 -6.34 8.91 -76.77
CA MET A 1 -6.17 7.66 -75.99
C MET A 1 -5.37 7.95 -74.74
N ARG A 2 -6.01 7.89 -73.56
CA ARG A 2 -5.38 7.76 -72.23
C ARG A 2 -6.43 7.07 -71.35
N PRO A 3 -6.19 5.86 -70.80
CA PRO A 3 -7.17 5.21 -69.95
C PRO A 3 -7.01 5.74 -68.51
N LEU A 4 -8.12 6.19 -67.92
CA LEU A 4 -8.21 6.44 -66.48
C LEU A 4 -8.36 5.08 -65.77
N PHE A 5 -7.36 4.69 -64.99
CA PHE A 5 -7.46 3.60 -64.02
C PHE A 5 -8.19 4.13 -62.77
N LEU A 6 -9.41 3.68 -62.54
CA LEU A 6 -10.11 3.84 -61.26
C LEU A 6 -9.63 2.72 -60.32
N LEU A 7 -8.76 3.06 -59.37
CA LEU A 7 -8.44 2.22 -58.21
C LEU A 7 -9.63 2.22 -57.26
N ALA A 8 -10.36 1.09 -57.21
CA ALA A 8 -11.34 0.83 -56.17
C ALA A 8 -10.60 0.52 -54.85
N TRP A 9 -10.59 1.49 -53.93
CA TRP A 9 -10.15 1.26 -52.57
C TRP A 9 -11.21 0.43 -51.85
N SER A 10 -10.97 -0.89 -51.74
CA SER A 10 -11.76 -1.75 -50.86
C SER A 10 -11.50 -1.33 -49.42
N ALA A 11 -12.45 -0.60 -48.82
CA ALA A 11 -12.48 -0.37 -47.40
C ALA A 11 -12.73 -1.72 -46.70
N CYS A 12 -11.67 -2.35 -46.23
CA CYS A 12 -11.77 -3.38 -45.19
C CYS A 12 -12.24 -2.68 -43.92
N THR A 13 -13.55 -2.56 -43.75
CA THR A 13 -14.15 -2.24 -42.47
C THR A 13 -13.87 -3.42 -41.56
N SER A 14 -12.82 -3.32 -40.76
CA SER A 14 -12.60 -4.20 -39.62
C SER A 14 -13.79 -3.99 -38.68
N VAL A 15 -14.79 -4.86 -38.79
CA VAL A 15 -15.84 -5.03 -37.80
C VAL A 15 -15.13 -5.45 -36.54
N LEU A 16 -14.91 -4.52 -35.60
CA LEU A 16 -14.61 -4.90 -34.23
C LEU A 16 -15.80 -5.76 -33.79
N CYS A 17 -15.59 -7.08 -33.69
CA CYS A 17 -16.52 -7.96 -33.01
C CYS A 17 -16.69 -7.39 -31.60
N ALA A 18 -17.82 -6.73 -31.36
CA ALA A 18 -18.21 -6.34 -30.02
C ALA A 18 -18.23 -7.63 -29.19
N GLN A 19 -17.31 -7.77 -28.24
CA GLN A 19 -17.29 -8.93 -27.36
C GLN A 19 -18.65 -9.00 -26.66
N THR A 20 -19.24 -10.20 -26.64
CA THR A 20 -20.52 -10.42 -25.96
C THR A 20 -20.40 -10.01 -24.50
N PRO A 21 -21.27 -9.12 -23.99
CA PRO A 21 -21.22 -8.70 -22.60
C PRO A 21 -21.34 -9.88 -21.64
N VAL A 22 -20.61 -9.82 -20.53
CA VAL A 22 -20.69 -10.78 -19.44
C VAL A 22 -21.74 -10.28 -18.45
N THR A 23 -22.91 -10.93 -18.43
CA THR A 23 -24.07 -10.49 -17.64
C THR A 23 -24.27 -11.40 -16.43
N HIS A 24 -24.44 -10.80 -15.25
CA HIS A 24 -24.73 -11.49 -13.98
C HIS A 24 -25.69 -10.65 -13.12
N ASP A 25 -26.23 -11.21 -12.03
CA ASP A 25 -27.01 -10.41 -11.08
C ASP A 25 -26.11 -9.45 -10.30
N VAL A 26 -24.94 -9.94 -9.86
CA VAL A 26 -23.93 -9.18 -9.12
C VAL A 26 -22.57 -9.29 -9.79
N VAL A 27 -21.93 -8.15 -10.05
CA VAL A 27 -20.50 -8.09 -10.39
C VAL A 27 -19.75 -7.49 -9.21
N VAL A 28 -18.80 -8.25 -8.67
CA VAL A 28 -17.83 -7.75 -7.68
C VAL A 28 -16.57 -7.36 -8.41
N TYR A 29 -16.16 -6.10 -8.34
CA TYR A 29 -14.91 -5.61 -8.92
C TYR A 29 -13.90 -5.34 -7.81
N GLY A 30 -12.69 -5.90 -7.94
CA GLY A 30 -11.59 -5.68 -7.01
C GLY A 30 -10.78 -6.94 -6.73
N ASP A 31 -9.60 -6.75 -6.17
CA ASP A 31 -8.59 -7.76 -5.90
C ASP A 31 -8.34 -8.03 -4.41
N SER A 32 -9.11 -7.37 -3.54
CA SER A 32 -8.94 -7.46 -2.09
C SER A 32 -9.57 -8.71 -1.48
N ALA A 33 -9.19 -9.01 -0.23
CA ALA A 33 -9.89 -10.02 0.59
C ALA A 33 -11.40 -9.71 0.76
N ALA A 34 -11.79 -8.42 0.73
CA ALA A 34 -13.19 -8.02 0.80
C ALA A 34 -13.94 -8.37 -0.49
N ALA A 35 -13.29 -8.27 -1.65
CA ALA A 35 -13.88 -8.67 -2.94
C ALA A 35 -14.18 -10.17 -2.95
N VAL A 36 -13.23 -10.99 -2.50
CA VAL A 36 -13.41 -12.43 -2.34
C VAL A 36 -14.55 -12.74 -1.37
N ALA A 37 -14.57 -12.09 -0.20
CA ALA A 37 -15.61 -12.31 0.80
C ALA A 37 -17.01 -11.94 0.31
N ALA A 38 -17.14 -10.79 -0.38
CA ALA A 38 -18.40 -10.34 -0.95
C ALA A 38 -18.91 -11.31 -2.03
N ALA A 39 -18.03 -11.76 -2.93
CA ALA A 39 -18.40 -12.68 -3.99
C ALA A 39 -18.85 -14.05 -3.45
N ILE A 40 -18.11 -14.61 -2.48
CA ILE A 40 -18.48 -15.87 -1.81
C ILE A 40 -19.83 -15.72 -1.12
N GLN A 41 -20.02 -14.64 -0.35
CA GLN A 41 -21.26 -14.46 0.40
C GLN A 41 -22.46 -14.29 -0.54
N ALA A 42 -22.34 -13.47 -1.59
CA ALA A 42 -23.39 -13.28 -2.56
C ALA A 42 -23.73 -14.61 -3.28
N LYS A 43 -22.72 -15.40 -3.63
CA LYS A 43 -22.92 -16.72 -4.25
C LYS A 43 -23.62 -17.71 -3.33
N ARG A 44 -23.26 -17.73 -2.04
CA ARG A 44 -23.92 -18.56 -1.00
C ARG A 44 -25.38 -18.16 -0.76
N GLN A 45 -25.76 -16.93 -1.08
CA GLN A 45 -27.15 -16.47 -1.06
C GLN A 45 -27.94 -16.85 -2.33
N GLY A 46 -27.34 -17.62 -3.24
CA GLY A 46 -28.01 -18.12 -4.44
C GLY A 46 -28.05 -17.14 -5.60
N LEU A 47 -27.30 -16.03 -5.53
CA LEU A 47 -27.20 -15.06 -6.61
C LEU A 47 -26.28 -15.57 -7.72
N ASP A 48 -26.51 -15.10 -8.95
CA ASP A 48 -25.54 -15.24 -10.03
C ASP A 48 -24.46 -14.16 -9.94
N VAL A 49 -23.24 -14.58 -9.65
CA VAL A 49 -22.14 -13.69 -9.24
C VAL A 49 -20.88 -13.96 -10.05
N VAL A 50 -20.22 -12.89 -10.43
CA VAL A 50 -18.85 -12.93 -10.96
C VAL A 50 -17.94 -12.00 -10.15
N LEU A 51 -16.71 -12.46 -9.91
CA LEU A 51 -15.61 -11.66 -9.38
C LEU A 51 -14.68 -11.24 -10.52
N VAL A 52 -14.47 -9.93 -10.66
CA VAL A 52 -13.58 -9.32 -11.65
C VAL A 52 -12.38 -8.74 -10.91
N ASN A 53 -11.26 -9.44 -11.01
CA ASN A 53 -10.02 -9.21 -10.28
C ASN A 53 -8.99 -8.53 -11.19
N SER A 54 -8.39 -7.45 -10.73
CA SER A 54 -7.46 -6.63 -11.53
C SER A 54 -6.06 -7.23 -11.66
N THR A 55 -5.70 -8.20 -10.81
CA THR A 55 -4.39 -8.86 -10.76
C THR A 55 -4.48 -10.35 -11.15
N ASP A 56 -3.35 -11.05 -11.09
CA ASP A 56 -3.22 -12.48 -11.39
C ASP A 56 -3.42 -13.40 -10.18
N PHE A 57 -3.66 -12.86 -8.98
CA PHE A 57 -3.94 -13.61 -7.75
C PHE A 57 -5.08 -12.98 -6.95
N LEU A 58 -5.64 -13.73 -6.00
CA LEU A 58 -6.74 -13.29 -5.15
C LEU A 58 -6.27 -12.80 -3.78
N GLY A 59 -7.04 -11.88 -3.19
CA GLY A 59 -6.93 -11.53 -1.76
C GLY A 59 -6.03 -10.34 -1.44
N GLY A 60 -5.36 -9.78 -2.45
CA GLY A 60 -4.59 -8.55 -2.36
C GLY A 60 -3.57 -8.58 -1.24
N MET A 61 -3.46 -7.51 -0.45
CA MET A 61 -2.55 -7.36 0.68
C MET A 61 -2.49 -8.57 1.62
N THR A 62 -3.62 -9.21 1.94
CA THR A 62 -3.65 -10.40 2.81
C THR A 62 -2.84 -11.56 2.21
N CYS A 63 -2.81 -11.65 0.88
CA CYS A 63 -2.14 -12.68 0.09
C CYS A 63 -0.81 -12.21 -0.52
N SER A 64 -0.44 -10.92 -0.38
CA SER A 64 0.76 -10.34 -0.99
C SER A 64 1.72 -9.64 -0.03
N GLY A 65 1.50 -9.67 1.29
CA GLY A 65 2.51 -9.22 2.26
C GLY A 65 2.01 -8.80 3.63
N LEU A 66 0.72 -8.49 3.78
CA LEU A 66 0.05 -8.18 5.04
C LEU A 66 -0.26 -9.45 5.84
N SER A 67 0.82 -10.07 6.28
CA SER A 67 0.86 -11.37 6.94
C SER A 67 0.79 -11.33 8.46
N ALA A 68 0.62 -10.14 9.04
CA ALA A 68 0.31 -9.97 10.45
C ALA A 68 -0.97 -9.15 10.54
N SER A 69 -2.03 -9.80 11.00
CA SER A 69 -3.33 -9.17 11.16
C SER A 69 -3.42 -8.55 12.56
N ASP A 70 -3.84 -7.28 12.64
CA ASP A 70 -4.00 -6.53 13.89
C ASP A 70 -5.28 -6.96 14.65
N ILE A 71 -5.35 -8.25 14.99
CA ILE A 71 -6.51 -8.87 15.62
C ILE A 71 -6.29 -8.95 17.11
N PHE A 72 -6.82 -7.97 17.82
CA PHE A 72 -6.78 -7.92 19.29
C PHE A 72 -7.93 -8.70 19.94
N HIS A 73 -9.09 -8.76 19.26
CA HIS A 73 -10.31 -9.41 19.72
C HIS A 73 -10.76 -10.42 18.66
N ARG A 74 -10.33 -11.69 18.80
CA ARG A 74 -10.60 -12.74 17.80
C ARG A 74 -12.09 -13.06 17.68
N GLU A 75 -12.82 -12.91 18.77
CA GLU A 75 -14.27 -13.07 18.87
C GLU A 75 -15.05 -12.09 17.97
N ALA A 76 -14.46 -10.92 17.65
CA ALA A 76 -15.04 -9.96 16.73
C ALA A 76 -14.92 -10.40 15.26
N VAL A 77 -14.05 -11.37 14.96
CA VAL A 77 -13.85 -11.87 13.60
C VAL A 77 -14.89 -12.94 13.29
N GLY A 78 -15.90 -12.57 12.50
CA GLY A 78 -17.02 -13.42 12.09
C GLY A 78 -17.06 -13.71 10.58
N GLY A 79 -18.12 -14.40 10.16
CA GLY A 79 -18.46 -14.62 8.74
C GLY A 79 -17.35 -15.27 7.92
N VAL A 80 -17.24 -14.84 6.65
CA VAL A 80 -16.26 -15.35 5.69
C VAL A 80 -14.82 -15.12 6.17
N ALA A 81 -14.54 -14.02 6.89
CA ALA A 81 -13.22 -13.76 7.45
C ALA A 81 -12.81 -14.82 8.47
N ARG A 82 -13.73 -15.24 9.36
CA ARG A 82 -13.47 -16.31 10.33
C ARG A 82 -13.15 -17.64 9.65
N GLU A 83 -13.88 -17.96 8.57
CA GLU A 83 -13.62 -19.16 7.77
C GLU A 83 -12.22 -19.13 7.16
N LEU A 84 -11.82 -17.99 6.58
CA LEU A 84 -10.48 -17.79 6.02
C LEU A 84 -9.40 -18.06 7.06
N TYR A 85 -9.43 -17.38 8.21
CA TYR A 85 -8.44 -17.58 9.26
C TYR A 85 -8.46 -19.00 9.84
N GLY A 86 -9.64 -19.65 9.88
CA GLY A 86 -9.77 -21.05 10.24
C GLY A 86 -9.04 -21.98 9.26
N ARG A 87 -9.21 -21.79 7.95
CA ARG A 87 -8.52 -22.56 6.91
C ARG A 87 -7.00 -22.33 6.91
N ILE A 88 -6.57 -21.09 7.10
CA ILE A 88 -5.14 -20.79 7.30
C ILE A 88 -4.63 -21.50 8.56
N GLY A 89 -5.40 -21.48 9.66
CA GLY A 89 -5.08 -22.21 10.87
C GLY A 89 -4.91 -23.71 10.63
N GLN A 90 -5.81 -24.34 9.89
CA GLN A 90 -5.76 -25.76 9.53
C GLN A 90 -4.45 -26.15 8.83
N HIS A 91 -3.97 -25.31 7.91
CA HIS A 91 -2.67 -25.52 7.26
C HIS A 91 -1.52 -25.66 8.27
N TYR A 92 -1.56 -24.89 9.36
CA TYR A 92 -0.56 -24.93 10.43
C TYR A 92 -0.92 -25.86 11.60
N GLY A 93 -2.01 -26.64 11.50
CA GLY A 93 -2.49 -27.48 12.61
C GLY A 93 -2.96 -26.67 13.83
N LYS A 94 -3.45 -25.45 13.62
CA LYS A 94 -3.91 -24.53 14.67
C LYS A 94 -5.39 -24.19 14.49
N ALA A 95 -6.09 -23.93 15.58
CA ALA A 95 -7.49 -23.51 15.51
C ALA A 95 -7.63 -22.10 14.88
N TYR A 96 -6.60 -21.26 15.02
CA TYR A 96 -6.57 -19.89 14.52
C TYR A 96 -5.12 -19.39 14.39
N VAL A 97 -4.87 -18.46 13.47
CA VAL A 97 -3.59 -17.74 13.36
C VAL A 97 -3.80 -16.25 13.06
N ASP A 98 -3.01 -15.39 13.70
CA ASP A 98 -2.94 -13.96 13.38
C ASP A 98 -1.70 -13.62 12.50
N TYR A 99 -0.80 -14.59 12.34
CA TYR A 99 0.45 -14.48 11.59
C TYR A 99 0.61 -15.68 10.65
N PHE A 100 0.77 -15.43 9.36
CA PHE A 100 0.75 -16.47 8.33
C PHE A 100 1.51 -16.06 7.09
N GLU A 101 2.05 -17.02 6.35
CA GLU A 101 2.69 -16.77 5.06
C GLU A 101 1.66 -16.38 3.99
N PRO A 102 1.95 -15.40 3.11
CA PRO A 102 0.97 -14.89 2.15
C PRO A 102 0.41 -15.98 1.22
N HIS A 103 1.26 -16.89 0.75
CA HIS A 103 0.85 -17.99 -0.13
C HIS A 103 -0.13 -18.98 0.54
N VAL A 104 -0.09 -19.11 1.88
CA VAL A 104 -1.05 -19.95 2.62
C VAL A 104 -2.41 -19.28 2.69
N ALA A 105 -2.44 -17.96 2.89
CA ALA A 105 -3.68 -17.19 2.80
C ALA A 105 -4.28 -17.25 1.39
N GLN A 106 -3.44 -17.14 0.35
CA GLN A 106 -3.87 -17.28 -1.04
C GLN A 106 -4.49 -18.66 -1.29
N ALA A 107 -3.80 -19.74 -0.91
CA ALA A 107 -4.33 -21.10 -1.07
C ALA A 107 -5.67 -21.31 -0.33
N ALA A 108 -5.82 -20.72 0.86
CA ALA A 108 -7.07 -20.76 1.60
C ALA A 108 -8.20 -20.01 0.88
N MET A 109 -7.93 -18.82 0.34
CA MET A 109 -8.91 -18.05 -0.43
C MET A 109 -9.28 -18.73 -1.75
N ASP A 110 -8.31 -19.25 -2.49
CA ASP A 110 -8.53 -19.99 -3.73
C ASP A 110 -9.44 -21.21 -3.48
N GLY A 111 -9.18 -21.93 -2.39
CA GLY A 111 -10.03 -23.04 -1.94
C GLY A 111 -11.45 -22.58 -1.61
N MET A 112 -11.62 -21.48 -0.89
CA MET A 112 -12.95 -20.95 -0.55
C MET A 112 -13.75 -20.51 -1.78
N VAL A 113 -13.10 -19.85 -2.74
CA VAL A 113 -13.71 -19.43 -4.01
C VAL A 113 -14.14 -20.64 -4.83
N LYS A 114 -13.29 -21.66 -4.90
CA LYS A 114 -13.58 -22.93 -5.56
C LYS A 114 -14.78 -23.63 -4.92
N ASP A 115 -14.78 -23.78 -3.59
CA ASP A 115 -15.86 -24.46 -2.86
C ASP A 115 -17.20 -23.74 -3.02
N ALA A 116 -17.18 -22.40 -3.07
CA ALA A 116 -18.38 -21.60 -3.30
C ALA A 116 -18.86 -21.63 -4.78
N GLY A 117 -18.03 -22.10 -5.71
CA GLY A 117 -18.33 -22.08 -7.15
C GLY A 117 -18.43 -20.67 -7.72
N VAL A 118 -17.64 -19.72 -7.19
CA VAL A 118 -17.60 -18.34 -7.69
C VAL A 118 -16.81 -18.31 -9.00
N LYS A 119 -17.38 -17.71 -10.05
CA LYS A 119 -16.67 -17.46 -11.31
C LYS A 119 -15.75 -16.25 -11.15
N VAL A 120 -14.50 -16.39 -11.57
CA VAL A 120 -13.49 -15.33 -11.45
C VAL A 120 -12.91 -15.00 -12.82
N PHE A 121 -12.74 -13.71 -13.10
CA PHE A 121 -11.88 -13.20 -14.16
C PHE A 121 -10.67 -12.51 -13.54
N LEU A 122 -9.47 -13.01 -13.85
CA LEU A 122 -8.21 -12.42 -13.41
C LEU A 122 -7.65 -11.47 -14.49
N ASN A 123 -6.76 -10.56 -14.08
CA ASN A 123 -6.09 -9.59 -14.95
C ASN A 123 -7.04 -8.64 -15.69
N GLU A 124 -8.17 -8.33 -15.07
CA GLU A 124 -9.20 -7.47 -15.64
C GLU A 124 -9.19 -6.09 -14.97
N GLN A 125 -8.27 -5.22 -15.41
CA GLN A 125 -8.18 -3.85 -14.91
C GLN A 125 -9.31 -2.98 -15.49
N LEU A 126 -9.96 -2.18 -14.65
CA LEU A 126 -11.00 -1.23 -15.06
C LEU A 126 -10.45 -0.23 -16.09
N ASP A 127 -11.19 -0.05 -17.18
CA ASP A 127 -11.00 1.08 -18.07
C ASP A 127 -11.56 2.34 -17.41
N ARG A 128 -10.66 3.22 -16.96
CA ARG A 128 -11.00 4.47 -16.27
C ARG A 128 -11.21 5.64 -17.25
N SER A 129 -11.10 5.43 -18.56
CA SER A 129 -11.30 6.49 -19.54
C SER A 129 -12.76 6.92 -19.65
N ALA A 130 -13.00 8.02 -20.36
CA ALA A 130 -14.36 8.36 -20.78
C ALA A 130 -14.99 7.18 -21.53
N GLY A 131 -16.22 6.80 -21.14
CA GLY A 131 -16.93 5.65 -21.71
C GLY A 131 -16.46 4.28 -21.20
N GLY A 132 -15.55 4.22 -20.22
CA GLY A 132 -15.19 2.99 -19.52
C GLY A 132 -16.28 2.48 -18.59
N VAL A 133 -17.19 3.35 -18.16
CA VAL A 133 -18.44 3.00 -17.46
C VAL A 133 -19.65 3.51 -18.24
N SER A 134 -20.77 2.80 -18.14
CA SER A 134 -22.05 3.21 -18.70
C SER A 134 -23.10 3.34 -17.60
N LYS A 135 -23.82 4.45 -17.60
CA LYS A 135 -24.82 4.81 -16.59
C LYS A 135 -26.12 5.24 -17.24
N GLU A 136 -27.20 5.01 -16.52
CA GLU A 136 -28.51 5.62 -16.78
C GLU A 136 -28.94 6.36 -15.50
N GLY A 137 -28.90 7.70 -15.54
CA GLY A 137 -29.07 8.53 -14.35
C GLY A 137 -28.03 8.16 -13.27
N THR A 138 -28.50 7.76 -12.10
CA THR A 138 -27.67 7.33 -10.96
C THR A 138 -27.31 5.85 -11.00
N GLN A 139 -27.90 5.07 -11.91
CA GLN A 139 -27.68 3.63 -11.97
C GLN A 139 -26.49 3.29 -12.88
N LEU A 140 -25.48 2.61 -12.33
CA LEU A 140 -24.43 1.97 -13.12
C LEU A 140 -25.02 0.76 -13.85
N LYS A 141 -24.82 0.69 -15.17
CA LYS A 141 -25.33 -0.41 -16.02
C LYS A 141 -24.23 -1.37 -16.42
N SER A 142 -23.04 -0.85 -16.69
CA SER A 142 -21.88 -1.66 -17.04
C SER A 142 -20.57 -0.94 -16.82
N PHE A 143 -19.49 -1.72 -16.81
CA PHE A 143 -18.14 -1.20 -16.98
C PHE A 143 -17.35 -2.06 -17.98
N ARG A 144 -16.33 -1.45 -18.58
CA ARG A 144 -15.38 -2.08 -19.48
C ARG A 144 -14.03 -2.19 -18.78
N THR A 145 -13.29 -3.22 -19.15
CA THR A 145 -11.91 -3.44 -18.69
C THR A 145 -10.93 -3.16 -19.82
N LEU A 146 -9.65 -3.01 -19.50
CA LEU A 146 -8.60 -2.76 -20.49
C LEU A 146 -8.45 -3.90 -21.50
N SER A 147 -8.92 -5.11 -21.18
CA SER A 147 -8.99 -6.24 -22.13
C SER A 147 -10.09 -6.09 -23.19
N GLY A 148 -10.98 -5.10 -23.03
CA GLY A 148 -12.15 -4.88 -23.86
C GLY A 148 -13.42 -5.55 -23.36
N LYS A 149 -13.36 -6.43 -22.35
CA LYS A 149 -14.55 -7.10 -21.81
C LYS A 149 -15.48 -6.11 -21.13
N VAL A 150 -16.78 -6.29 -21.36
CA VAL A 150 -17.85 -5.48 -20.76
C VAL A 150 -18.64 -6.34 -19.77
N PHE A 151 -18.75 -5.86 -18.54
CA PHE A 151 -19.48 -6.51 -17.46
C PHE A 151 -20.78 -5.75 -17.19
N VAL A 152 -21.90 -6.48 -17.19
CA VAL A 152 -23.25 -5.94 -16.99
C VAL A 152 -23.85 -6.60 -15.75
N ALA A 153 -24.45 -5.81 -14.87
CA ALA A 153 -25.11 -6.33 -13.67
C ALA A 153 -26.25 -5.45 -13.19
N LYS A 154 -27.08 -6.03 -12.31
CA LYS A 154 -28.10 -5.28 -11.55
C LYS A 154 -27.47 -4.56 -10.36
N VAL A 155 -26.47 -5.19 -9.75
CA VAL A 155 -25.72 -4.67 -8.61
C VAL A 155 -24.22 -4.78 -8.88
N PHE A 156 -23.50 -3.71 -8.57
CA PHE A 156 -22.05 -3.67 -8.61
C PHE A 156 -21.52 -3.48 -7.20
N ILE A 157 -20.53 -4.29 -6.81
CA ILE A 157 -19.79 -4.12 -5.56
C ILE A 157 -18.38 -3.72 -5.94
N ASP A 158 -17.99 -2.51 -5.57
CA ASP A 158 -16.59 -2.09 -5.64
C ASP A 158 -15.89 -2.48 -4.33
N ALA A 159 -14.96 -3.41 -4.44
CA ALA A 159 -14.08 -3.85 -3.39
C ALA A 159 -12.61 -3.75 -3.82
N SER A 160 -12.29 -2.80 -4.71
CA SER A 160 -10.91 -2.37 -4.96
C SER A 160 -10.37 -1.62 -3.73
N TYR A 161 -9.05 -1.50 -3.62
CA TYR A 161 -8.43 -0.82 -2.48
C TYR A 161 -8.82 0.65 -2.31
N VAL A 162 -9.17 1.31 -3.41
CA VAL A 162 -9.36 2.77 -3.45
C VAL A 162 -10.70 3.19 -4.07
N GLY A 163 -11.59 2.23 -4.35
CA GLY A 163 -12.93 2.51 -4.88
C GLY A 163 -12.91 3.01 -6.33
N ASP A 164 -12.11 2.38 -7.19
CA ASP A 164 -11.89 2.84 -8.57
C ASP A 164 -13.17 2.83 -9.42
N LEU A 165 -14.03 1.81 -9.25
CA LEU A 165 -15.29 1.69 -9.97
C LEU A 165 -16.32 2.69 -9.45
N MET A 166 -16.38 2.91 -8.14
CA MET A 166 -17.21 3.97 -7.54
C MET A 166 -16.81 5.35 -8.06
N ALA A 167 -15.51 5.65 -8.07
CA ALA A 167 -14.98 6.90 -8.59
C ALA A 167 -15.29 7.06 -10.10
N ALA A 168 -15.08 6.00 -10.90
CA ALA A 168 -15.41 6.02 -12.33
C ALA A 168 -16.92 6.20 -12.58
N ALA A 169 -17.77 5.61 -11.73
CA ALA A 169 -19.21 5.79 -11.77
C ALA A 169 -19.68 7.17 -11.26
N GLY A 170 -18.77 8.04 -10.82
CA GLY A 170 -19.11 9.38 -10.32
C GLY A 170 -19.82 9.37 -8.98
N VAL A 171 -19.62 8.34 -8.15
CA VAL A 171 -20.03 8.36 -6.74
C VAL A 171 -19.20 9.42 -6.02
N SER A 172 -19.83 10.23 -5.16
CA SER A 172 -19.13 11.22 -4.35
C SER A 172 -18.22 10.55 -3.32
N TYR A 173 -16.99 11.05 -3.19
CA TYR A 173 -16.02 10.55 -2.21
C TYR A 173 -15.22 11.70 -1.60
N ALA A 174 -14.62 11.45 -0.44
CA ALA A 174 -13.63 12.31 0.19
C ALA A 174 -12.22 11.73 0.00
N VAL A 175 -11.21 12.59 -0.05
CA VAL A 175 -9.80 12.20 -0.04
C VAL A 175 -9.10 13.04 1.01
N GLY A 176 -8.28 12.39 1.83
CA GLY A 176 -7.53 13.02 2.90
C GLY A 176 -8.27 13.04 4.23
N ARG A 177 -7.74 13.83 5.15
CA ARG A 177 -8.32 13.96 6.50
C ARG A 177 -9.54 14.85 6.45
N GLU A 178 -10.60 14.43 7.11
CA GLU A 178 -11.77 15.27 7.34
C GLU A 178 -11.49 16.27 8.48
N PRO A 179 -11.87 17.56 8.33
CA PRO A 179 -11.72 18.53 9.40
C PRO A 179 -12.72 18.28 10.52
N ASN A 180 -12.37 18.67 11.75
CA ASN A 180 -13.27 18.61 12.91
C ASN A 180 -14.59 19.35 12.69
N THR A 181 -14.56 20.44 11.93
CA THR A 181 -15.73 21.27 11.62
C THR A 181 -16.75 20.60 10.71
N LEU A 182 -16.40 19.50 10.02
CA LEU A 182 -17.32 18.82 9.10
C LEU A 182 -18.41 18.05 9.85
N PHE A 183 -18.05 17.33 10.90
CA PHE A 183 -18.97 16.46 11.67
C PHE A 183 -18.96 16.69 13.18
N THR A 184 -18.31 17.77 13.65
CA THR A 184 -18.15 18.07 15.09
C THR A 184 -17.41 16.95 15.83
N GLU A 185 -16.44 16.34 15.17
CA GLU A 185 -15.55 15.35 15.77
C GLU A 185 -14.33 16.03 16.41
N THR A 186 -13.70 15.35 17.37
CA THR A 186 -12.53 15.89 18.10
C THR A 186 -11.21 15.18 17.77
N LEU A 187 -11.29 13.99 17.16
CA LEU A 187 -10.14 13.11 16.93
C LEU A 187 -9.70 13.05 15.46
N ASN A 188 -10.53 13.49 14.52
CA ASN A 188 -10.18 13.61 13.11
C ASN A 188 -9.31 14.85 12.85
N GLY A 189 -9.08 15.18 11.58
CA GLY A 189 -8.15 16.23 11.18
C GLY A 189 -6.67 15.93 11.48
N ALA A 190 -5.81 16.89 11.17
CA ALA A 190 -4.39 16.81 11.49
C ALA A 190 -4.20 16.81 13.01
N GLN A 191 -3.27 16.00 13.51
CA GLN A 191 -2.98 15.89 14.94
C GLN A 191 -1.49 16.12 15.16
N ARG A 192 -1.15 17.16 15.92
CA ARG A 192 0.25 17.45 16.22
C ARG A 192 0.83 16.42 17.19
N GLY A 193 2.00 15.89 16.83
CA GLY A 193 2.72 14.89 17.60
C GLY A 193 3.69 15.44 18.65
N ASP A 194 3.79 16.77 18.80
CA ASP A 194 4.74 17.48 19.65
C ASP A 194 4.19 17.87 21.03
N ASN A 195 2.90 17.65 21.28
CA ASN A 195 2.32 17.74 22.62
C ASN A 195 3.08 16.83 23.59
N LYS A 196 3.49 17.34 24.77
CA LYS A 196 4.16 16.56 25.82
C LYS A 196 3.32 16.55 27.12
N PRO A 197 2.82 15.38 27.59
CA PRO A 197 2.92 14.05 26.96
C PRO A 197 2.11 13.97 25.67
N ARG A 198 2.54 13.11 24.73
CA ARG A 198 1.83 12.91 23.46
C ARG A 198 0.46 12.31 23.77
N LYS A 199 -0.61 13.08 23.55
CA LYS A 199 -1.98 12.66 23.89
C LYS A 199 -2.51 11.51 23.01
N HIS A 200 -2.05 11.42 21.76
CA HIS A 200 -2.64 10.50 20.76
C HIS A 200 -1.75 9.30 20.38
N TYR A 201 -0.49 9.27 20.83
CA TYR A 201 0.47 8.23 20.41
C TYR A 201 0.97 7.42 21.60
N THR A 202 0.37 6.25 21.83
CA THR A 202 0.79 5.29 22.85
C THR A 202 2.04 4.48 22.46
N GLN A 203 2.40 4.50 21.18
CA GLN A 203 3.54 3.76 20.61
C GLN A 203 4.93 4.32 20.96
N LYS A 204 5.02 5.33 21.86
CA LYS A 204 6.27 6.04 22.20
C LYS A 204 6.94 6.61 20.93
N ASP A 205 8.25 6.84 20.95
CA ASP A 205 8.97 7.43 19.82
C ASP A 205 9.32 6.45 18.69
N LYS A 206 8.65 5.29 18.60
CA LYS A 206 9.02 4.22 17.65
C LYS A 206 9.00 4.65 16.18
N ASP A 207 8.11 5.57 15.83
CA ASP A 207 7.92 6.03 14.44
C ASP A 207 8.36 7.48 14.20
N HIS A 208 9.16 8.02 15.12
CA HIS A 208 9.63 9.39 15.06
C HIS A 208 11.15 9.42 15.20
N PHE A 209 11.77 10.38 14.53
CA PHE A 209 13.15 10.72 14.83
C PHE A 209 13.22 11.19 16.29
N ILE A 210 14.18 10.61 16.99
CA ILE A 210 14.55 11.02 18.35
C ILE A 210 15.81 11.90 18.34
N LYS A 211 16.31 12.19 17.14
CA LYS A 211 17.48 13.01 16.86
C LYS A 211 17.05 14.16 15.96
N ASP A 212 17.67 15.31 16.15
CA ASP A 212 17.56 16.42 15.20
C ASP A 212 18.44 16.08 13.99
N VAL A 213 17.82 16.08 12.81
CA VAL A 213 18.47 15.75 11.55
C VAL A 213 18.28 16.93 10.60
N ASP A 214 19.37 17.34 9.95
CA ASP A 214 19.34 18.43 9.00
C ASP A 214 18.51 18.04 7.76
N PRO A 215 17.48 18.83 7.39
CA PRO A 215 16.55 18.48 6.33
C PRO A 215 17.00 18.91 4.93
N TYR A 216 18.14 19.60 4.81
CA TYR A 216 18.57 20.26 3.58
C TYR A 216 19.51 19.39 2.74
N VAL A 217 19.48 19.57 1.43
CA VAL A 217 20.32 18.82 0.47
C VAL A 217 21.79 18.95 0.85
N LYS A 218 22.24 20.18 1.16
CA LYS A 218 23.53 20.45 1.81
C LYS A 218 23.28 20.77 3.27
N ALA A 219 23.82 19.95 4.16
CA ALA A 219 23.67 20.14 5.60
C ALA A 219 24.12 21.55 6.03
N GLY A 220 23.29 22.22 6.83
CA GLY A 220 23.52 23.57 7.34
C GLY A 220 23.21 24.70 6.37
N ASP A 221 22.82 24.40 5.12
CA ASP A 221 22.57 25.39 4.08
C ASP A 221 21.09 25.35 3.61
N PRO A 222 20.23 26.21 4.17
CA PRO A 222 18.84 26.33 3.73
C PRO A 222 18.67 26.70 2.26
N ALA A 223 19.64 27.38 1.64
CA ALA A 223 19.57 27.75 0.24
C ALA A 223 19.75 26.55 -0.71
N SER A 224 20.23 25.41 -0.19
CA SER A 224 20.34 24.17 -0.95
C SER A 224 19.00 23.47 -1.19
N GLY A 225 17.93 23.92 -0.54
CA GLY A 225 16.61 23.30 -0.61
C GLY A 225 16.48 22.07 0.29
N LEU A 226 15.24 21.62 0.49
CA LEU A 226 14.93 20.44 1.30
C LEU A 226 15.32 19.15 0.57
N LEU A 227 15.68 18.12 1.33
CA LEU A 227 15.88 16.76 0.84
C LEU A 227 14.62 16.22 0.14
N PRO A 228 14.78 15.26 -0.80
CA PRO A 228 13.64 14.63 -1.45
C PRO A 228 12.62 14.10 -0.43
N PHE A 229 11.33 14.29 -0.74
CA PHE A 229 10.20 13.88 0.10
C PHE A 229 10.11 14.53 1.48
N VAL A 230 10.93 15.55 1.74
CA VAL A 230 10.86 16.36 2.95
C VAL A 230 10.05 17.60 2.69
N PHE A 231 9.14 17.84 3.62
CA PHE A 231 8.11 18.85 3.56
C PHE A 231 8.03 19.46 4.96
N ALA A 232 8.24 20.78 5.12
CA ALA A 232 8.12 21.42 6.45
C ALA A 232 6.72 22.02 6.74
N GLU A 233 5.78 21.26 7.30
CA GLU A 233 4.40 21.70 7.58
C GLU A 233 4.26 22.34 8.95
N ASP A 234 3.28 23.23 9.07
CA ASP A 234 2.69 23.61 10.34
C ASP A 234 1.24 23.12 10.39
N PRO A 235 1.02 21.81 10.65
CA PRO A 235 -0.33 21.27 10.70
C PRO A 235 -1.07 21.87 11.89
N VAL A 236 -2.21 22.49 11.64
CA VAL A 236 -3.11 22.95 12.68
C VAL A 236 -3.97 21.78 13.14
N THR A 237 -4.02 21.57 14.46
CA THR A 237 -4.80 20.48 15.03
C THR A 237 -6.27 20.60 14.62
N GLY A 238 -6.81 19.53 14.03
CA GLY A 238 -8.20 19.41 13.60
C GLY A 238 -8.50 19.92 12.19
N GLU A 239 -7.51 20.44 11.46
CA GLU A 239 -7.69 20.78 10.05
C GLU A 239 -7.70 19.55 9.16
N GLY A 240 -8.57 19.58 8.15
CA GLY A 240 -8.61 18.56 7.10
C GLY A 240 -7.53 18.79 6.05
N ASP A 241 -7.37 17.82 5.15
CA ASP A 241 -6.51 17.96 3.97
C ASP A 241 -7.03 17.11 2.81
N ARG A 242 -6.31 17.15 1.67
CA ARG A 242 -6.58 16.29 0.50
C ARG A 242 -5.43 15.32 0.22
N ARG A 243 -4.69 14.92 1.26
CA ARG A 243 -3.50 14.08 1.11
C ARG A 243 -3.87 12.60 1.09
N ILE A 244 -3.03 11.78 0.48
CA ILE A 244 -3.12 10.33 0.61
C ILE A 244 -2.11 9.85 1.64
N GLN A 245 -2.43 8.77 2.33
CA GLN A 245 -1.49 8.14 3.25
C GLN A 245 -0.28 7.62 2.47
N ALA A 246 0.89 7.67 3.10
CA ALA A 246 2.10 7.07 2.57
C ALA A 246 1.91 5.56 2.35
N TYR A 247 2.30 5.08 1.18
CA TYR A 247 2.35 3.65 0.88
C TYR A 247 3.74 3.10 1.15
N ASN A 248 3.78 1.82 1.51
CA ASN A 248 5.02 1.08 1.67
C ASN A 248 4.84 -0.34 1.13
N TYR A 249 5.96 -1.01 0.93
CA TYR A 249 5.98 -2.43 0.65
C TYR A 249 6.06 -3.21 1.96
N ARG A 250 5.25 -4.27 2.06
CA ARG A 250 5.37 -5.23 3.13
C ARG A 250 5.88 -6.53 2.56
N LEU A 251 7.09 -6.90 2.95
CA LEU A 251 7.79 -8.04 2.35
C LEU A 251 7.75 -9.23 3.29
N CYS A 252 7.49 -10.42 2.74
CA CYS A 252 7.77 -11.68 3.39
C CYS A 252 9.19 -12.10 3.00
N VAL A 253 10.11 -12.09 3.95
CA VAL A 253 11.53 -12.45 3.72
C VAL A 253 11.85 -13.75 4.43
N THR A 254 13.05 -14.28 4.21
CA THR A 254 13.48 -15.54 4.84
C THR A 254 14.89 -15.44 5.40
N THR A 255 15.13 -16.17 6.50
CA THR A 255 16.47 -16.40 7.03
C THR A 255 17.15 -17.61 6.41
N ASP A 256 16.38 -18.53 5.82
CA ASP A 256 16.88 -19.73 5.14
C ASP A 256 17.69 -19.37 3.89
N PRO A 257 19.00 -19.67 3.85
CA PRO A 257 19.85 -19.41 2.69
C PRO A 257 19.36 -20.09 1.40
N ALA A 258 18.73 -21.27 1.50
CA ALA A 258 18.27 -22.01 0.33
C ALA A 258 17.04 -21.36 -0.34
N ASN A 259 16.32 -20.51 0.39
CA ASN A 259 15.13 -19.80 -0.07
C ASN A 259 15.37 -18.28 -0.21
N ARG A 260 16.63 -17.83 -0.12
CA ARG A 260 16.97 -16.41 -0.09
C ARG A 260 17.15 -15.86 -1.50
N LEU A 261 16.43 -14.78 -1.80
CA LEU A 261 16.74 -13.88 -2.92
C LEU A 261 17.47 -12.64 -2.38
N PRO A 262 18.65 -12.28 -2.91
CA PRO A 262 19.38 -11.10 -2.45
C PRO A 262 18.66 -9.82 -2.88
N PHE A 263 18.69 -8.79 -2.03
CA PHE A 263 18.28 -7.45 -2.43
C PHE A 263 19.34 -6.84 -3.33
N THR A 264 18.99 -6.61 -4.59
CA THR A 264 19.83 -5.87 -5.53
C THR A 264 19.43 -4.40 -5.56
N LYS A 265 20.40 -3.52 -5.83
CA LYS A 265 20.12 -2.10 -6.07
C LYS A 265 19.18 -1.96 -7.27
N PRO A 266 17.97 -1.39 -7.11
CA PRO A 266 17.04 -1.26 -8.22
C PRO A 266 17.50 -0.20 -9.22
N GLU A 267 17.03 -0.30 -10.46
CA GLU A 267 17.21 0.74 -11.47
C GLU A 267 16.64 2.07 -10.96
N GLY A 268 17.35 3.17 -11.19
CA GLY A 268 16.92 4.49 -10.75
C GLY A 268 17.07 4.77 -9.25
N TYR A 269 17.67 3.86 -8.46
CA TYR A 269 17.97 4.13 -7.04
C TYR A 269 18.82 5.38 -6.86
N ARG A 270 18.34 6.30 -6.02
CA ARG A 270 19.05 7.52 -5.61
C ARG A 270 19.27 7.50 -4.12
N GLU A 271 20.53 7.45 -3.70
CA GLU A 271 20.90 7.50 -2.28
C GLU A 271 20.38 8.76 -1.57
N LEU A 272 20.33 9.89 -2.30
CA LEU A 272 19.80 11.15 -1.80
C LEU A 272 18.33 11.05 -1.34
N ASP A 273 17.54 10.14 -1.89
CA ASP A 273 16.15 9.92 -1.48
C ASP A 273 16.06 9.28 -0.08
N HIS A 274 17.17 8.72 0.41
CA HIS A 274 17.32 8.06 1.71
C HIS A 274 18.23 8.82 2.68
N GLU A 275 18.78 9.96 2.27
CA GLU A 275 19.76 10.75 3.03
C GLU A 275 19.28 11.06 4.45
N MET A 276 17.99 11.33 4.62
CA MET A 276 17.42 11.59 5.93
C MET A 276 17.56 10.40 6.90
N LEU A 277 17.34 9.18 6.41
CA LEU A 277 17.52 7.97 7.21
C LEU A 277 19.00 7.78 7.57
N LEU A 278 19.90 8.00 6.61
CA LEU A 278 21.34 7.90 6.81
C LEU A 278 21.82 8.88 7.89
N ARG A 279 21.43 10.15 7.80
CA ARG A 279 21.77 11.16 8.82
C ARG A 279 21.19 10.84 10.20
N ASN A 280 19.99 10.23 10.27
CA ASN A 280 19.44 9.78 11.55
C ASN A 280 20.28 8.66 12.18
N LEU A 281 20.78 7.72 11.37
CA LEU A 281 21.73 6.68 11.82
C LEU A 281 23.05 7.30 12.30
N GLU A 282 23.60 8.26 11.53
CA GLU A 282 24.83 9.01 11.89
C GLU A 282 24.67 9.82 13.18
N ALA A 283 23.47 10.37 13.43
CA ALA A 283 23.12 11.07 14.68
C ALA A 283 22.96 10.12 15.89
N GLY A 284 23.18 8.82 15.70
CA GLY A 284 23.22 7.80 16.75
C GLY A 284 21.88 7.13 17.05
N ASP A 285 20.87 7.27 16.20
CA ASP A 285 19.66 6.48 16.29
C ASP A 285 19.80 5.15 15.53
N VAL A 286 20.39 4.16 16.20
CA VAL A 286 20.70 2.84 15.64
C VAL A 286 19.53 1.84 15.70
N ARG A 287 18.31 2.32 15.92
CA ARG A 287 17.12 1.44 15.91
C ARG A 287 16.90 0.88 14.52
N PHE A 288 16.56 -0.41 14.43
CA PHE A 288 16.27 -1.03 13.14
C PHE A 288 15.05 -0.34 12.50
N PRO A 289 15.16 0.25 11.29
CA PRO A 289 14.13 1.11 10.72
C PRO A 289 12.99 0.32 10.06
N ALA A 290 12.59 -0.82 10.64
CA ALA A 290 11.50 -1.65 10.17
C ALA A 290 10.78 -2.39 11.30
N LEU A 291 9.48 -2.55 11.14
CA LEU A 291 8.63 -3.39 11.98
C LEU A 291 8.64 -4.79 11.42
N LEU A 292 9.39 -5.69 12.06
CA LEU A 292 9.43 -7.10 11.70
C LEU A 292 8.58 -7.93 12.67
N HIS A 293 7.70 -8.75 12.11
CA HIS A 293 6.98 -9.80 12.82
C HIS A 293 7.47 -11.16 12.36
N LYS A 294 7.59 -12.10 13.29
CA LYS A 294 7.91 -13.49 12.96
C LYS A 294 6.68 -14.16 12.34
N LEU A 295 6.90 -14.86 11.24
CA LEU A 295 5.98 -15.76 10.59
C LEU A 295 6.40 -17.22 10.82
N PRO A 296 5.52 -18.18 10.52
CA PRO A 296 5.88 -19.58 10.43
C PRO A 296 7.11 -19.86 9.53
N ASN A 297 7.74 -21.01 9.73
CA ASN A 297 8.84 -21.51 8.89
C ASN A 297 10.08 -20.60 8.81
N GLY A 298 10.40 -19.89 9.90
CA GLY A 298 11.62 -19.08 9.98
C GLY A 298 11.62 -17.81 9.13
N LYS A 299 10.43 -17.40 8.66
CA LYS A 299 10.24 -16.20 7.85
C LYS A 299 9.85 -15.02 8.75
N PRO A 300 10.33 -13.79 8.47
CA PRO A 300 9.68 -12.60 8.97
C PRO A 300 8.88 -11.86 7.89
N THR A 301 7.79 -11.20 8.30
CA THR A 301 7.13 -10.15 7.50
C THR A 301 7.46 -8.81 8.11
N GLY A 302 7.58 -7.77 7.30
CA GLY A 302 7.65 -6.45 7.89
C GLY A 302 7.51 -5.30 6.93
N THR A 303 7.27 -4.17 7.56
CA THR A 303 7.11 -2.87 6.93
C THR A 303 8.30 -2.00 7.32
N PRO A 304 8.97 -1.33 6.37
CA PRO A 304 9.91 -0.26 6.71
C PRO A 304 9.20 0.80 7.56
N CYS A 305 9.69 1.04 8.77
CA CYS A 305 9.08 1.93 9.77
C CYS A 305 9.47 3.39 9.57
N MET A 306 10.58 3.64 8.88
CA MET A 306 10.99 4.99 8.52
C MET A 306 10.27 5.36 7.24
N PRO A 307 9.24 6.21 7.31
CA PRO A 307 8.42 6.48 6.17
C PRO A 307 9.17 7.46 5.26
N TRP A 308 9.13 7.15 3.98
CA TRP A 308 9.42 8.03 2.86
C TRP A 308 8.49 9.28 2.79
N ALA A 309 7.73 9.57 3.85
CA ALA A 309 6.61 10.52 3.81
C ALA A 309 6.08 10.89 5.22
N ARG A 310 6.94 11.07 6.23
CA ARG A 310 6.53 11.84 7.42
C ARG A 310 7.02 13.28 7.29
N THR A 311 6.09 14.20 7.47
CA THR A 311 6.34 15.61 7.75
C THR A 311 7.35 15.70 8.88
N MET A 312 8.46 16.41 8.63
CA MET A 312 9.49 16.66 9.63
C MET A 312 9.52 18.13 10.02
N TRP A 313 9.78 18.36 11.30
CA TRP A 313 10.02 19.67 11.86
C TRP A 313 11.52 19.92 11.88
N ALA A 314 11.96 20.92 11.13
CA ALA A 314 13.33 21.42 11.22
C ALA A 314 13.37 22.62 12.18
N PRO A 315 14.19 22.60 13.24
CA PRO A 315 14.48 23.81 13.98
C PRO A 315 15.22 24.78 13.06
N THR A 316 14.64 25.95 12.82
CA THR A 316 15.35 27.08 12.21
C THR A 316 16.37 27.61 13.22
N GLY A 317 17.59 27.07 13.20
CA GLY A 317 18.71 27.53 14.03
C GLY A 317 20.01 26.79 13.69
N PRO A 318 21.17 27.49 13.66
CA PRO A 318 22.42 26.91 13.19
C PRO A 318 22.98 25.94 14.24
N THR A 319 23.02 24.63 13.92
CA THR A 319 23.74 23.64 14.74
C THR A 319 25.04 23.25 14.04
N ARG A 320 26.14 23.49 14.77
CA ARG A 320 27.52 23.30 14.33
C ARG A 320 27.83 21.84 14.06
N SER A 321 28.60 21.62 13.00
CA SER A 321 29.20 20.35 12.61
C SER A 321 30.11 19.78 13.70
N ARG A 322 30.09 18.45 13.85
CA ARG A 322 31.26 17.66 14.22
C ARG A 322 31.06 16.16 13.97
N LEU A 323 32.07 15.60 13.31
CA LEU A 323 32.51 14.20 13.29
C LEU A 323 31.86 13.25 12.27
N ARG A 324 32.42 13.28 11.06
CA ARG A 324 32.73 12.05 10.31
C ARG A 324 33.91 11.35 10.97
N ASP A 325 33.95 10.02 10.80
CA ASP A 325 34.97 9.05 11.23
C ASP A 325 34.64 8.27 12.50
N ALA A 326 33.60 7.41 12.44
CA ALA A 326 33.42 6.28 13.36
C ALA A 326 32.48 5.17 12.83
N ALA A 327 32.45 4.92 11.51
CA ALA A 327 31.59 3.89 10.91
C ALA A 327 32.37 2.90 10.02
N GLU A 328 33.56 2.51 10.43
CA GLU A 328 34.20 1.27 9.99
C GLU A 328 34.69 0.53 11.24
N ASN A 329 34.33 -0.74 11.36
CA ASN A 329 34.61 -1.64 12.49
C ASN A 329 33.73 -1.47 13.75
N ARG A 330 32.53 -2.06 13.72
CA ARG A 330 32.03 -2.99 14.78
C ARG A 330 30.68 -3.58 14.40
N ALA A 331 30.74 -4.71 13.68
CA ALA A 331 29.65 -5.67 13.66
C ALA A 331 30.16 -6.98 14.25
N SER A 332 29.68 -7.34 15.46
CA SER A 332 29.72 -8.71 15.96
C SER A 332 28.41 -8.99 16.69
N PRO A 333 27.63 -10.01 16.29
CA PRO A 333 26.29 -10.24 16.82
C PRO A 333 26.33 -11.27 17.96
N ARG A 334 26.62 -10.84 19.19
CA ARG A 334 26.48 -11.70 20.38
C ARG A 334 26.28 -10.88 21.67
N ALA A 335 25.11 -10.24 21.82
CA ALA A 335 24.59 -9.81 23.13
C ALA A 335 23.18 -9.19 22.96
N LEU A 336 22.17 -10.00 22.64
CA LEU A 336 20.79 -9.52 22.53
C LEU A 336 19.79 -10.49 23.17
N TYR A 337 20.17 -11.18 24.24
CA TYR A 337 19.24 -11.96 25.06
C TYR A 337 19.68 -12.01 26.53
N SER A 338 19.31 -10.98 27.29
CA SER A 338 19.06 -11.08 28.74
C SER A 338 18.60 -9.71 29.27
N ARG A 339 17.35 -9.61 29.76
CA ARG A 339 16.87 -8.48 30.59
C ARG A 339 16.56 -9.02 32.00
N PRO A 340 17.05 -8.42 33.08
CA PRO A 340 16.48 -8.60 34.41
C PRO A 340 15.35 -7.57 34.68
N PRO A 341 14.51 -7.76 35.72
CA PRO A 341 13.29 -7.00 35.96
C PRO A 341 13.54 -5.59 36.54
N LEU A 342 12.58 -4.70 36.30
CA LEU A 342 12.56 -3.29 36.74
C LEU A 342 11.97 -3.14 38.15
N ASP A 343 12.71 -2.49 39.06
CA ASP A 343 12.17 -1.96 40.31
C ASP A 343 11.67 -0.51 40.13
N ALA A 344 10.55 -0.22 40.78
CA ALA A 344 9.83 1.04 40.74
C ALA A 344 10.44 2.11 41.66
N ARG A 345 10.62 3.34 41.15
CA ARG A 345 10.73 4.56 41.98
C ARG A 345 10.01 5.73 41.32
N GLU A 346 9.26 6.48 42.15
CA GLU A 346 8.40 7.63 41.82
C GLU A 346 9.16 8.90 41.40
N PRO A 347 8.49 9.87 40.73
CA PRO A 347 9.14 11.08 40.22
C PRO A 347 9.02 12.32 41.14
N SER A 348 10.07 13.15 41.18
CA SER A 348 10.09 14.49 41.80
C SER A 348 9.77 15.61 40.78
N PRO A 349 9.27 16.80 41.21
CA PRO A 349 8.67 17.80 40.34
C PRO A 349 9.67 18.76 39.66
N ARG A 350 9.27 19.33 38.51
CA ARG A 350 10.01 20.32 37.71
C ARG A 350 9.72 21.76 38.17
N PRO A 351 10.61 22.73 37.90
CA PRO A 351 10.25 24.13 37.74
C PRO A 351 10.06 24.54 36.26
N SER A 352 9.31 25.63 36.12
CA SER A 352 8.67 26.22 34.95
C SER A 352 9.54 27.20 34.16
N GLY A 353 9.28 27.27 32.84
CA GLY A 353 9.57 28.43 31.98
C GLY A 353 10.12 28.01 30.61
N ASP A 354 9.48 28.45 29.52
CA ASP A 354 10.13 28.50 28.20
C ASP A 354 9.80 29.84 27.50
N PRO A 355 10.82 30.65 27.17
CA PRO A 355 10.70 31.81 26.29
C PRO A 355 10.67 31.38 24.81
N HIS A 356 10.53 32.34 23.89
CA HIS A 356 10.64 32.19 22.43
C HIS A 356 9.32 32.05 21.66
N ALA A 357 8.64 33.20 21.60
CA ALA A 357 7.94 33.64 20.40
C ALA A 357 8.88 33.69 19.18
N GLY A 358 8.34 33.31 18.02
CA GLY A 358 8.89 33.66 16.70
C GLY A 358 9.61 32.55 15.96
N ARG A 359 8.87 31.66 15.27
CA ARG A 359 9.38 30.86 14.14
C ARG A 359 8.26 30.69 13.11
N ARG A 360 8.55 31.01 11.84
CA ARG A 360 7.66 30.78 10.68
C ARG A 360 8.13 29.50 9.97
N LEU A 361 7.18 28.71 9.47
CA LEU A 361 7.43 27.39 8.86
C LEU A 361 7.06 27.32 7.38
N TRP A 362 7.75 26.43 6.65
CA TRP A 362 7.77 26.34 5.17
C TRP A 362 7.57 24.91 4.66
N THR A 363 6.46 24.57 3.99
CA THR A 363 6.22 23.21 3.46
C THR A 363 5.99 23.12 1.97
N LEU A 364 6.24 21.95 1.39
CA LEU A 364 5.67 21.55 0.11
C LEU A 364 4.65 20.41 0.26
N GLN A 365 3.56 20.51 -0.48
CA GLN A 365 2.73 19.39 -0.92
C GLN A 365 2.86 19.31 -2.45
N ARG A 366 2.58 18.14 -3.05
CA ARG A 366 2.36 18.06 -4.49
C ARG A 366 1.15 18.90 -4.89
N ARG A 367 1.33 19.91 -5.75
CA ARG A 367 0.29 20.28 -6.72
C ARG A 367 0.10 19.08 -7.63
N VAL A 368 -1.16 18.70 -7.87
CA VAL A 368 -1.54 17.74 -8.92
C VAL A 368 -1.08 18.28 -10.27
N PRO A 369 -0.12 17.67 -10.99
CA PRO A 369 0.14 18.00 -12.37
C PRO A 369 -0.53 16.93 -13.26
N ASP A 370 -1.58 17.33 -13.97
CA ASP A 370 -2.23 16.59 -15.06
C ASP A 370 -2.89 15.23 -14.65
N PRO A 371 -4.18 14.97 -14.98
CA PRO A 371 -4.92 13.76 -14.57
C PRO A 371 -4.40 12.41 -15.10
N ARG A 372 -3.22 12.35 -15.74
CA ARG A 372 -2.66 11.12 -16.33
C ARG A 372 -1.94 10.18 -15.35
N TRP A 373 -1.75 10.56 -14.07
CA TRP A 373 -0.99 9.80 -13.07
C TRP A 373 -1.82 8.93 -12.10
N LEU A 374 -3.09 8.65 -12.39
CA LEU A 374 -3.90 7.66 -11.63
C LEU A 374 -3.53 6.18 -11.91
N LEU A 375 -2.35 5.93 -12.50
CA LEU A 375 -1.83 4.61 -12.83
C LEU A 375 -0.89 4.09 -11.73
N ALA A 376 -1.39 3.94 -10.50
CA ALA A 376 -0.70 3.16 -9.47
C ALA A 376 -0.83 1.64 -9.69
N HIS A 377 -1.66 1.23 -10.65
CA HIS A 377 -1.91 -0.16 -10.99
C HIS A 377 -0.93 -0.73 -12.04
N ASP A 378 -0.28 0.12 -12.84
CA ASP A 378 0.64 -0.29 -13.93
C ASP A 378 1.97 -0.89 -13.44
N LEU A 379 2.33 -0.65 -12.16
CA LEU A 379 3.51 -1.27 -11.55
C LEU A 379 3.32 -2.77 -11.29
N TYR A 380 2.09 -3.29 -11.31
CA TYR A 380 1.81 -4.71 -11.12
C TYR A 380 1.95 -5.56 -12.40
N SER A 381 2.09 -4.95 -13.59
CA SER A 381 1.95 -5.67 -14.88
C SER A 381 3.22 -5.83 -15.70
N ARG A 382 4.38 -5.33 -15.25
CA ARG A 382 5.66 -5.49 -15.97
C ARG A 382 6.56 -6.51 -15.29
N GLY A 383 6.19 -7.79 -15.40
CA GLY A 383 7.16 -8.88 -15.28
C GLY A 383 8.08 -8.91 -16.51
N PRO A 384 9.36 -9.29 -16.38
CA PRO A 384 10.23 -9.45 -17.55
C PRO A 384 9.70 -10.58 -18.44
N ALA A 385 9.56 -10.30 -19.74
CA ALA A 385 9.22 -11.30 -20.73
C ALA A 385 10.25 -12.44 -20.72
N PRO A 386 9.84 -13.72 -20.84
CA PRO A 386 10.80 -14.82 -20.97
C PRO A 386 11.55 -14.69 -22.31
N PRO A 387 12.86 -15.01 -22.35
CA PRO A 387 13.61 -14.96 -23.60
C PRO A 387 13.03 -15.99 -24.59
N ARG A 388 12.60 -15.51 -25.75
CA ARG A 388 12.28 -16.36 -26.90
C ARG A 388 13.58 -16.84 -27.54
N GLY A 389 13.70 -18.16 -27.68
CA GLY A 389 14.54 -18.79 -28.70
C GLY A 389 15.73 -19.56 -28.15
N LEU A 390 15.63 -20.89 -28.18
CA LEU A 390 16.56 -21.72 -28.94
C LEU A 390 15.84 -23.02 -29.32
N CYS A 391 15.63 -23.15 -30.63
CA CYS A 391 15.21 -24.35 -31.31
C CYS A 391 16.24 -25.45 -31.06
N HIS A 392 15.82 -26.62 -30.59
CA HIS A 392 16.51 -27.85 -30.94
C HIS A 392 15.51 -28.99 -31.07
N ASP A 393 15.31 -29.36 -32.33
CA ASP A 393 14.88 -30.68 -32.75
C ASP A 393 15.66 -31.78 -32.01
N ARG A 394 14.93 -32.77 -31.50
CA ARG A 394 15.27 -34.18 -31.71
C ARG A 394 14.05 -35.05 -31.44
N ALA A 395 13.48 -35.53 -32.55
CA ALA A 395 12.67 -36.74 -32.60
C ALA A 395 13.50 -37.97 -32.22
N GLY A 396 12.84 -39.01 -31.68
CA GLY A 396 13.40 -40.36 -31.67
C GLY A 396 12.89 -41.28 -30.56
N LEU A 397 11.80 -41.99 -30.88
CA LEU A 397 11.28 -43.25 -30.29
C LEU A 397 10.62 -43.20 -28.91
#